data_AF-A0A8C2M2V4-F1
#
_entry.id   AF-A0A8C2M2V4-F1
#
_cell.length_a   1.000
_cell.length_b   1.000
_cell.length_c   1.000
_cell.angle_alpha   90.00
_cell.angle_beta   90.00
_cell.angle_gamma   90.00
#
_symmetry.space_group_name_H-M   'P 1'
#
loop_
_entity.id
_entity.type
_entity.pdbx_description
1 polymer ?
#
loop_
_entity_poly.entity_id
_entity_poly.type
_entity_poly.pdbx_seq_one_letter_code
_entity_poly.pdbx_strand_id
1 'polypeptide(L)'
;MAAPMDCLESLEGEGSAGCRASGVEVSVPSDPAAAAPLCPHGPTLLFVKVSQGKEETRKFYACSACRDRKDCNFFQWEDEKLSEARLAAREAHNQRHQPPLSRAQCIERYLSFVQLPLTQRKFCQSCQQLLLPSDWREHGEHQLLSDISITQLRRPSQLLYPLENKKTHAQYLFADRSCQFLAGLLATLGFRRVLCVGTPRLHEQIRLTAPGEKSNTKSLLLDIDFRYSQFYLEDSFCRYNMFNHHFFDGKAALEVCRAFLQEEEGEGVIMVTDPPFGGLVEPLAITFKKLIAMWKEGQSQDDSHKELPIFWIFPYFFESRICQFFPSFHMLDYQVDYDNHTLYKHGKTGRKQSPVRIFTNIPPNKIILPTEEGYRFCSLCQRYVSLENQHCVHCNSCTSKDGRKWSHCFLCKKCVKPSWTHCSTCNRCALPDHSCAGPKDGCFICGALDHKRSNCPNIGISKRPNKLLVSSFLGAIYRSADDSRHSHHYV
;
A
#
# COMPACT_ATOMS: atom_id res chain seq x y z
N MET A 1 6.96 -21.91 -25.66
CA MET A 1 5.55 -22.12 -26.05
C MET A 1 4.73 -22.03 -24.78
N ALA A 2 3.92 -20.98 -24.66
CA ALA A 2 3.32 -20.54 -23.40
C ALA A 2 1.90 -21.07 -23.24
N ALA A 3 1.59 -21.54 -22.03
CA ALA A 3 0.25 -21.92 -21.60
C ALA A 3 -0.71 -20.70 -21.59
N PRO A 4 -2.03 -20.90 -21.78
CA PRO A 4 -2.99 -19.81 -21.85
C PRO A 4 -3.24 -19.12 -20.50
N MET A 5 -3.72 -17.88 -20.65
CA MET A 5 -4.21 -16.95 -19.65
C MET A 5 -5.35 -17.51 -18.79
N ASP A 6 -5.07 -17.99 -17.57
CA ASP A 6 -6.09 -18.05 -16.50
C ASP A 6 -5.55 -17.90 -15.07
N CYS A 7 -4.25 -18.10 -14.83
CA CYS A 7 -3.77 -18.34 -13.45
C CYS A 7 -3.30 -17.09 -12.66
N LEU A 8 -3.83 -15.89 -12.91
CA LEU A 8 -3.53 -14.71 -12.07
C LEU A 8 -4.75 -13.92 -11.57
N GLU A 9 -5.96 -14.33 -11.94
CA GLU A 9 -7.19 -13.98 -11.22
C GLU A 9 -7.50 -15.02 -10.12
N SER A 10 -6.69 -16.08 -9.99
CA SER A 10 -6.85 -17.19 -9.02
C SER A 10 -6.33 -16.95 -7.59
N LEU A 11 -6.11 -15.69 -7.16
CA LEU A 11 -5.90 -15.44 -5.71
C LEU A 11 -7.21 -15.42 -4.91
N GLU A 12 -8.34 -15.69 -5.56
CA GLU A 12 -9.53 -16.29 -4.93
C GLU A 12 -10.04 -17.43 -5.82
N GLY A 13 -9.57 -18.66 -5.56
CA GLY A 13 -10.20 -19.89 -6.05
C GLY A 13 -9.39 -20.75 -7.01
N GLU A 14 -8.37 -21.46 -6.51
CA GLU A 14 -8.01 -22.78 -7.02
C GLU A 14 -8.15 -23.79 -5.87
N GLY A 15 -9.21 -24.59 -5.95
CA GLY A 15 -9.42 -25.73 -5.07
C GLY A 15 -8.48 -26.87 -5.46
N SER A 16 -7.34 -26.96 -4.77
CA SER A 16 -6.72 -28.26 -4.54
C SER A 16 -7.61 -29.02 -3.55
N ALA A 17 -7.93 -30.27 -3.90
CA ALA A 17 -8.79 -31.16 -3.12
C ALA A 17 -8.48 -31.08 -1.61
N GLY A 18 -9.50 -30.79 -0.81
CA GLY A 18 -9.46 -30.92 0.65
C GLY A 18 -8.70 -29.84 1.43
N CYS A 19 -8.96 -28.55 1.21
CA CYS A 19 -8.53 -27.51 2.16
C CYS A 19 -9.66 -26.56 2.54
N ARG A 20 -10.02 -26.55 3.82
CA ARG A 20 -10.95 -25.57 4.44
C ARG A 20 -10.41 -24.16 4.17
N ALA A 21 -11.15 -23.32 3.45
CA ALA A 21 -10.76 -21.94 3.22
C ALA A 21 -10.64 -21.21 4.57
N SER A 22 -9.42 -20.79 4.92
CA SER A 22 -9.15 -19.99 6.11
C SER A 22 -8.71 -18.60 5.67
N GLY A 23 -9.44 -17.56 6.10
CA GLY A 23 -9.14 -16.16 5.82
C GLY A 23 -8.44 -15.49 7.01
N VAL A 24 -7.68 -14.43 6.74
CA VAL A 24 -7.07 -13.59 7.78
C VAL A 24 -7.60 -12.17 7.58
N GLU A 25 -8.20 -11.60 8.60
CA GLU A 25 -8.72 -10.23 8.61
C GLU A 25 -8.03 -9.38 9.66
N VAL A 26 -7.95 -8.07 9.45
CA VAL A 26 -7.48 -7.14 10.47
C VAL A 26 -8.57 -7.01 11.53
N SER A 27 -8.18 -7.01 12.80
CA SER A 27 -9.09 -6.87 13.93
C SER A 27 -8.67 -5.69 14.80
N VAL A 28 -9.64 -5.10 15.48
CA VAL A 28 -9.39 -4.16 16.57
C VAL A 28 -8.96 -4.93 17.83
N PRO A 29 -8.00 -4.42 18.62
CA PRO A 29 -7.64 -4.96 19.93
C PRO A 29 -8.86 -5.11 20.84
N SER A 30 -8.84 -6.15 21.66
CA SER A 30 -9.90 -6.37 22.66
C SER A 30 -9.85 -5.32 23.78
N ASP A 31 -8.66 -4.79 24.06
CA ASP A 31 -8.43 -3.64 24.94
C ASP A 31 -7.84 -2.47 24.12
N PRO A 32 -8.57 -1.37 23.92
CA PRO A 32 -8.08 -0.19 23.19
C PRO A 32 -6.90 0.51 23.87
N ALA A 33 -6.72 0.32 25.20
CA ALA A 33 -5.64 0.93 25.96
C ALA A 33 -4.34 0.11 25.88
N ALA A 34 -4.41 -1.17 25.50
CA ALA A 34 -3.25 -2.02 25.35
C ALA A 34 -2.48 -1.70 24.07
N ALA A 35 -1.21 -1.32 24.20
CA ALA A 35 -0.34 -1.06 23.06
C ALA A 35 0.00 -2.37 22.32
N ALA A 36 -0.14 -2.35 20.99
CA ALA A 36 0.29 -3.47 20.15
C ALA A 36 1.82 -3.68 20.30
N PRO A 37 2.29 -4.93 20.35
CA PRO A 37 3.72 -5.20 20.49
C PRO A 37 4.50 -4.70 19.28
N LEU A 38 5.75 -4.32 19.50
CA LEU A 38 6.62 -3.74 18.48
C LEU A 38 7.39 -4.83 17.71
N CYS A 39 7.44 -4.68 16.40
CA CYS A 39 8.39 -5.36 15.52
C CYS A 39 9.45 -4.34 15.03
N PRO A 40 10.46 -4.75 14.23
CA PRO A 40 11.45 -3.81 13.69
C PRO A 40 10.87 -2.66 12.86
N HIS A 41 9.61 -2.79 12.41
CA HIS A 41 8.90 -1.84 11.56
C HIS A 41 7.84 -1.00 12.31
N GLY A 42 7.90 -0.98 13.65
CA GLY A 42 6.94 -0.29 14.52
C GLY A 42 5.85 -1.21 15.09
N PRO A 43 4.73 -0.63 15.57
CA PRO A 43 3.61 -1.38 16.13
C PRO A 43 3.03 -2.38 15.12
N THR A 44 2.79 -3.60 15.60
CA THR A 44 2.20 -4.67 14.80
C THR A 44 0.70 -4.45 14.57
N LEU A 45 0.14 -5.15 13.58
CA LEU A 45 -1.30 -5.20 13.37
C LEU A 45 -1.87 -6.46 14.02
N LEU A 46 -3.06 -6.34 14.59
CA LEU A 46 -3.81 -7.46 15.12
C LEU A 46 -4.65 -8.08 14.01
N PHE A 47 -4.56 -9.39 13.89
CA PHE A 47 -5.27 -10.19 12.91
C PHE A 47 -6.14 -11.23 13.58
N VAL A 48 -7.22 -11.64 12.92
CA VAL A 48 -8.05 -12.77 13.33
C VAL A 48 -8.06 -13.83 12.22
N LYS A 49 -7.83 -15.09 12.58
CA LYS A 49 -7.95 -16.20 11.64
C LYS A 49 -9.39 -16.69 11.63
N VAL A 50 -10.05 -16.56 10.50
CA VAL A 50 -11.42 -17.07 10.28
C VAL A 50 -11.30 -18.45 9.63
N SER A 51 -11.83 -19.49 10.27
CA SER A 51 -11.91 -20.85 9.69
C SER A 51 -13.37 -21.24 9.54
N GLN A 52 -13.79 -21.71 8.36
CA GLN A 52 -15.15 -22.21 8.14
C GLN A 52 -15.51 -23.29 9.18
N GLY A 53 -16.61 -23.09 9.92
CA GLY A 53 -17.19 -24.08 10.83
C GLY A 53 -16.55 -24.20 12.22
N LYS A 54 -15.66 -23.28 12.64
CA LYS A 54 -15.16 -23.21 14.02
C LYS A 54 -15.56 -21.88 14.67
N GLU A 55 -16.19 -21.95 15.85
CA GLU A 55 -16.55 -20.76 16.65
C GLU A 55 -15.33 -20.03 17.24
N GLU A 56 -14.20 -20.72 17.40
CA GLU A 56 -13.01 -20.12 18.01
C GLU A 56 -12.19 -19.31 16.99
N THR A 57 -12.38 -17.99 17.07
CA THR A 57 -11.58 -17.00 16.36
C THR A 57 -10.45 -16.53 17.27
N ARG A 58 -9.24 -17.07 17.10
CA ARG A 58 -8.06 -16.62 17.86
C ARG A 58 -7.37 -15.47 17.14
N LYS A 59 -7.04 -14.41 17.89
CA LYS A 59 -6.36 -13.21 17.40
C LYS A 59 -4.85 -13.28 17.59
N PHE A 60 -4.08 -12.73 16.66
CA PHE A 60 -2.62 -12.70 16.70
C PHE A 60 -2.04 -11.42 16.09
N TYR A 61 -0.92 -10.96 16.64
CA TYR A 61 -0.14 -9.85 16.12
C TYR A 61 0.85 -10.32 15.06
N ALA A 62 0.96 -9.56 13.96
CA ALA A 62 1.96 -9.76 12.92
C ALA A 62 2.46 -8.42 12.33
N CYS A 63 3.57 -8.48 11.59
CA CYS A 63 4.17 -7.30 10.99
C CYS A 63 3.19 -6.52 10.10
N SER A 64 3.21 -5.19 10.21
CA SER A 64 2.37 -4.28 9.42
C SER A 64 2.93 -4.03 8.01
N ALA A 65 4.27 -4.02 7.86
CA ALA A 65 4.95 -3.68 6.61
C ALA A 65 5.39 -4.90 5.79
N CYS A 66 5.73 -6.02 6.43
CA CYS A 66 6.22 -7.22 5.77
C CYS A 66 5.17 -8.33 5.77
N ARG A 67 4.84 -8.82 4.58
CA ARG A 67 3.88 -9.93 4.39
C ARG A 67 4.53 -11.29 4.50
N ASP A 68 5.80 -11.37 4.12
CA ASP A 68 6.57 -12.61 4.26
C ASP A 68 7.18 -12.68 5.65
N ARG A 69 6.95 -13.81 6.32
CA ARG A 69 7.57 -14.10 7.63
C ARG A 69 9.08 -14.28 7.52
N LYS A 70 9.62 -14.46 6.31
CA LYS A 70 11.07 -14.50 6.06
C LYS A 70 11.73 -13.13 6.28
N ASP A 71 11.03 -12.06 5.94
CA ASP A 71 11.56 -10.69 6.03
C ASP A 71 11.29 -10.08 7.42
N CYS A 72 10.16 -10.41 8.03
CA CYS A 72 9.89 -10.12 9.43
C CYS A 72 9.08 -11.27 10.05
N ASN A 73 9.73 -12.10 10.86
CA ASN A 73 9.14 -13.30 11.45
C ASN A 73 8.26 -13.04 12.68
N PHE A 74 7.92 -11.78 12.96
CA PHE A 74 7.13 -11.40 14.13
C PHE A 74 5.77 -12.12 14.13
N PHE A 75 5.50 -12.84 15.21
CA PHE A 75 4.21 -13.45 15.50
C PHE A 75 4.02 -13.54 17.01
N GLN A 76 2.83 -13.22 17.50
CA GLN A 76 2.44 -13.37 18.90
C GLN A 76 0.92 -13.53 18.99
N TRP A 77 0.42 -14.48 19.77
CA TRP A 77 -1.03 -14.53 20.04
C TRP A 77 -1.46 -13.40 20.99
N GLU A 78 -2.67 -12.85 20.82
CA GLU A 78 -3.15 -11.74 21.67
C GLU A 78 -3.16 -12.14 23.17
N ASP A 79 -3.47 -13.39 23.46
CA ASP A 79 -3.54 -13.98 24.80
C ASP A 79 -2.20 -14.55 25.30
N GLU A 80 -1.13 -14.52 24.49
CA GLU A 80 0.19 -15.01 24.88
C GLU A 80 0.88 -14.03 25.84
N LYS A 81 1.13 -14.48 27.07
CA LYS A 81 1.97 -13.77 28.04
C LYS A 81 3.44 -14.09 27.77
N LEU A 82 4.26 -13.05 27.59
CA LEU A 82 5.70 -13.18 27.37
C LEU A 82 6.46 -13.00 28.69
N SER A 83 7.53 -13.78 28.86
CA SER A 83 8.50 -13.55 29.95
C SER A 83 9.35 -12.31 29.67
N GLU A 84 9.89 -11.71 30.72
CA GLU A 84 10.80 -10.54 30.62
C GLU A 84 12.00 -10.84 29.71
N ALA A 85 12.59 -12.03 29.82
CA ALA A 85 13.70 -12.45 28.96
C ALA A 85 13.32 -12.48 27.46
N ARG A 86 12.09 -12.90 27.13
CA ARG A 86 11.60 -12.89 25.74
C ARG A 86 11.34 -11.47 25.23
N LEU A 87 10.85 -10.57 26.10
CA LEU A 87 10.66 -9.17 25.76
C LEU A 87 12.00 -8.47 25.49
N ALA A 88 12.99 -8.65 26.37
CA ALA A 88 14.33 -8.10 26.20
C ALA A 88 15.03 -8.63 24.93
N ALA A 89 14.93 -9.93 24.65
CA ALA A 89 15.48 -10.51 23.42
C ALA A 89 14.84 -9.93 22.15
N ARG A 90 13.53 -9.64 22.20
CA ARG A 90 12.79 -9.00 21.11
C ARG A 90 13.22 -7.55 20.92
N GLU A 91 13.37 -6.78 21.99
CA GLU A 91 13.84 -5.39 21.91
C GLU A 91 15.24 -5.31 21.30
N ALA A 92 16.16 -6.18 21.75
CA ALA A 92 17.49 -6.29 21.16
C ALA A 92 17.44 -6.68 19.67
N HIS A 93 16.56 -7.60 19.29
CA HIS A 93 16.35 -7.94 17.88
C HIS A 93 15.84 -6.74 17.07
N ASN A 94 14.83 -6.02 17.57
CA ASN A 94 14.26 -4.84 16.92
C ASN A 94 15.30 -3.72 16.72
N GLN A 95 16.19 -3.53 17.70
CA GLN A 95 17.29 -2.56 17.62
C GLN A 95 18.33 -2.93 16.55
N ARG A 96 18.73 -4.21 16.47
CA ARG A 96 19.68 -4.70 15.47
C ARG A 96 19.20 -4.58 14.01
N HIS A 97 17.89 -4.50 13.82
CA HIS A 97 17.27 -4.34 12.49
C HIS A 97 16.95 -2.88 12.16
N GLN A 98 17.36 -1.92 13.01
CA GLN A 98 17.33 -0.52 12.64
C GLN A 98 18.46 -0.17 11.66
N PRO A 99 18.30 0.89 10.84
CA PRO A 99 19.34 1.36 9.95
C PRO A 99 20.65 1.63 10.70
N PRO A 100 21.81 1.38 10.06
CA PRO A 100 23.11 1.55 10.70
C PRO A 100 23.46 3.01 10.98
N LEU A 101 22.85 3.95 10.26
CA LEU A 101 23.02 5.39 10.45
C LEU A 101 21.74 5.99 11.02
N SER A 102 21.89 6.83 12.04
CA SER A 102 20.80 7.64 12.58
C SER A 102 20.42 8.76 11.60
N ARG A 103 19.23 9.34 11.81
CA ARG A 103 18.77 10.47 10.99
C ARG A 103 19.72 11.67 11.04
N ALA A 104 20.21 12.02 12.23
CA ALA A 104 21.18 13.11 12.43
C ALA A 104 22.49 12.84 11.69
N GLN A 105 23.02 11.61 11.78
CA GLN A 105 24.23 11.21 11.05
C GLN A 105 24.04 11.31 9.53
N CYS A 106 22.89 10.91 9.00
CA CYS A 106 22.57 11.06 7.58
C CYS A 106 22.63 12.53 7.13
N ILE A 107 22.13 13.46 7.96
CA ILE A 107 22.12 14.91 7.66
C ILE A 107 23.54 15.48 7.68
N GLU A 108 24.29 15.22 8.75
CA GLU A 108 25.69 15.68 8.88
C GLU A 108 26.55 15.17 7.72
N ARG A 109 26.39 13.88 7.37
CA ARG A 109 27.09 13.26 6.24
C ARG A 109 26.67 13.87 4.92
N TYR A 110 25.37 14.11 4.69
CA TYR A 110 24.90 14.75 3.46
C TYR A 110 25.48 16.16 3.30
N LEU A 111 25.46 16.97 4.35
CA LEU A 111 26.03 18.33 4.35
C LEU A 111 27.54 18.31 4.08
N SER A 112 28.26 17.36 4.68
CA SER A 112 29.69 17.17 4.41
C SER A 112 29.93 16.70 2.97
N PHE A 113 29.11 15.79 2.46
CA PHE A 113 29.24 15.20 1.12
C PHE A 113 29.05 16.24 0.01
N VAL A 114 28.05 17.12 0.13
CA VAL A 114 27.81 18.16 -0.90
C VAL A 114 28.92 19.21 -0.97
N GLN A 115 29.71 19.38 0.10
CA GLN A 115 30.86 20.28 0.12
C GLN A 115 32.12 19.69 -0.53
N LEU A 116 32.17 18.36 -0.71
CA LEU A 116 33.31 17.70 -1.36
C LEU A 116 33.46 18.15 -2.81
N PRO A 117 34.70 18.19 -3.37
CA PRO A 117 34.92 18.29 -4.79
C PRO A 117 34.25 17.14 -5.56
N LEU A 118 33.86 17.37 -6.82
CA LEU A 118 33.17 16.36 -7.63
C LEU A 118 33.91 15.02 -7.66
N THR A 119 35.23 15.06 -7.84
CA THR A 119 36.14 13.89 -7.89
C THR A 119 36.19 13.06 -6.60
N GLN A 120 35.70 13.61 -5.49
CA GLN A 120 35.66 12.94 -4.19
C GLN A 120 34.23 12.48 -3.82
N ARG A 121 33.22 12.79 -4.63
CA ARG A 121 31.85 12.35 -4.38
C ARG A 121 31.64 10.95 -4.95
N LYS A 122 31.63 9.96 -4.08
CA LYS A 122 31.45 8.55 -4.44
C LYS A 122 30.17 7.97 -3.82
N PHE A 123 29.51 7.10 -4.56
CA PHE A 123 28.36 6.33 -4.09
C PHE A 123 28.62 4.84 -4.26
N CYS A 124 28.48 4.07 -3.18
CA CYS A 124 28.60 2.63 -3.22
C CYS A 124 27.28 1.99 -3.68
N GLN A 125 27.28 1.35 -4.85
CA GLN A 125 26.10 0.64 -5.36
C GLN A 125 25.81 -0.64 -4.58
N SER A 126 26.84 -1.33 -4.09
CA SER A 126 26.67 -2.55 -3.30
C SER A 126 25.98 -2.27 -1.95
N CYS A 127 26.38 -1.18 -1.27
CA CYS A 127 25.85 -0.80 0.03
C CYS A 127 24.68 0.19 -0.03
N GLN A 128 24.44 0.79 -1.21
CA GLN A 128 23.46 1.86 -1.42
C GLN A 128 23.71 3.08 -0.54
N GLN A 129 24.97 3.52 -0.45
CA GLN A 129 25.44 4.54 0.49
C GLN A 129 26.32 5.61 -0.19
N LEU A 130 26.09 6.87 0.15
CA LEU A 130 27.00 7.98 -0.11
C LEU A 130 28.24 7.83 0.77
N LEU A 131 29.42 7.93 0.16
CA LEU A 131 30.69 7.72 0.85
C LEU A 131 31.43 9.04 1.09
N LEU A 132 31.80 9.29 2.34
CA LEU A 132 32.82 10.29 2.66
C LEU A 132 34.22 9.69 2.42
N PRO A 133 35.28 10.51 2.27
CA PRO A 133 36.63 10.02 2.04
C PRO A 133 37.14 9.01 3.07
N SER A 134 36.68 9.12 4.33
CA SER A 134 36.98 8.18 5.42
C SER A 134 36.50 6.75 5.13
N ASP A 135 35.41 6.61 4.38
CA ASP A 135 34.71 5.34 4.21
C ASP A 135 35.32 4.51 3.06
N TRP A 136 36.14 5.11 2.20
CA TRP A 136 36.59 4.49 0.96
C TRP A 136 37.37 3.18 1.17
N ARG A 137 38.12 3.06 2.27
CA ARG A 137 38.89 1.85 2.58
C ARG A 137 37.99 0.64 2.77
N GLU A 138 36.87 0.81 3.47
CA GLU A 138 35.91 -0.27 3.76
C GLU A 138 35.11 -0.67 2.51
N HIS A 139 35.13 0.17 1.47
CA HIS A 139 34.41 -0.04 0.22
C HIS A 139 35.34 -0.29 -0.98
N GLY A 140 36.62 -0.63 -0.76
CA GLY A 140 37.61 -0.79 -1.82
C GLY A 140 37.27 -1.85 -2.87
N GLU A 141 36.61 -2.94 -2.44
CA GLU A 141 36.20 -4.05 -3.30
C GLU A 141 34.74 -3.94 -3.79
N HIS A 142 34.03 -2.85 -3.44
CA HIS A 142 32.63 -2.66 -3.81
C HIS A 142 32.47 -1.96 -5.17
N GLN A 143 31.28 -2.08 -5.76
CA GLN A 143 30.96 -1.34 -6.98
C GLN A 143 30.67 0.12 -6.65
N LEU A 144 31.52 1.03 -7.13
CA LEU A 144 31.43 2.47 -6.87
C LEU A 144 31.02 3.26 -8.11
N LEU A 145 30.10 4.20 -7.94
CA LEU A 145 29.91 5.32 -8.85
C LEU A 145 30.72 6.51 -8.33
N SER A 146 31.51 7.13 -9.21
CA SER A 146 32.30 8.32 -8.91
C SER A 146 31.68 9.56 -9.54
N ASP A 147 32.20 10.74 -9.19
CA ASP A 147 31.80 12.03 -9.77
C ASP A 147 30.29 12.32 -9.62
N ILE A 148 29.72 12.01 -8.45
CA ILE A 148 28.28 12.22 -8.20
C ILE A 148 27.96 13.72 -8.18
N SER A 149 27.24 14.16 -9.22
CA SER A 149 26.79 15.55 -9.35
C SER A 149 25.64 15.88 -8.39
N ILE A 150 25.43 17.18 -8.11
CA ILE A 150 24.27 17.64 -7.35
C ILE A 150 22.96 17.29 -8.06
N THR A 151 22.94 17.27 -9.39
CA THR A 151 21.78 16.86 -10.18
C THR A 151 21.38 15.41 -9.90
N GLN A 152 22.37 14.51 -9.78
CA GLN A 152 22.12 13.11 -9.39
C GLN A 152 21.67 12.99 -7.94
N LEU A 153 22.25 13.76 -7.01
CA LEU A 153 21.80 13.78 -5.60
C LEU A 153 20.34 14.23 -5.45
N ARG A 154 19.85 15.08 -6.36
CA ARG A 154 18.44 15.51 -6.41
C ARG A 154 17.51 14.49 -7.09
N ARG A 155 18.05 13.38 -7.61
CA ARG A 155 17.30 12.25 -8.19
C ARG A 155 17.72 10.92 -7.53
N PRO A 156 17.56 10.73 -6.21
CA PRO A 156 17.99 9.50 -5.55
C PRO A 156 17.38 8.21 -6.13
N SER A 157 16.16 8.25 -6.67
CA SER A 157 15.53 7.10 -7.34
C SER A 157 16.23 6.62 -8.62
N GLN A 158 17.18 7.41 -9.15
CA GLN A 158 18.05 7.04 -10.27
C GLN A 158 19.42 6.52 -9.80
N LEU A 159 19.81 6.77 -8.54
CA LEU A 159 21.03 6.26 -7.92
C LEU A 159 20.78 4.96 -7.16
N LEU A 160 19.68 4.91 -6.41
CA LEU A 160 19.23 3.76 -5.67
C LEU A 160 18.55 2.77 -6.60
N TYR A 161 18.90 1.48 -6.50
CA TYR A 161 18.10 0.46 -7.19
C TYR A 161 16.74 0.28 -6.47
N PRO A 162 15.65 0.03 -7.21
CA PRO A 162 14.34 -0.16 -6.59
C PRO A 162 14.26 -1.47 -5.79
N LEU A 163 13.60 -1.42 -4.62
CA LEU A 163 13.29 -2.61 -3.82
C LEU A 163 12.01 -3.28 -4.32
N GLU A 164 12.13 -4.08 -5.38
CA GLU A 164 10.99 -4.63 -6.13
C GLU A 164 10.26 -5.81 -5.46
N ASN A 165 10.75 -6.31 -4.32
CA ASN A 165 10.12 -7.42 -3.63
C ASN A 165 8.68 -7.06 -3.22
N LYS A 166 7.71 -7.69 -3.90
CA LYS A 166 6.27 -7.43 -3.78
C LYS A 166 5.71 -7.68 -2.37
N LYS A 167 6.43 -8.44 -1.53
CA LYS A 167 5.99 -8.84 -0.19
C LYS A 167 6.47 -7.91 0.92
N THR A 168 7.41 -7.02 0.63
CA THR A 168 7.98 -6.07 1.60
C THR A 168 7.78 -4.64 1.14
N HIS A 169 8.62 -4.18 0.24
CA HIS A 169 8.69 -2.78 -0.18
C HIS A 169 7.79 -2.52 -1.38
N ALA A 170 7.74 -3.46 -2.34
CA ALA A 170 7.02 -3.32 -3.60
C ALA A 170 7.24 -1.96 -4.27
N GLN A 171 8.49 -1.48 -4.29
CA GLN A 171 8.83 -0.14 -4.77
C GLN A 171 8.73 -0.10 -6.30
N TYR A 172 7.56 0.30 -6.78
CA TYR A 172 7.33 0.58 -8.19
C TYR A 172 7.46 2.08 -8.40
N LEU A 173 8.36 2.45 -9.30
CA LEU A 173 8.69 3.83 -9.56
C LEU A 173 7.90 4.31 -10.78
N PHE A 174 7.21 5.45 -10.65
CA PHE A 174 6.48 6.07 -11.75
C PHE A 174 7.40 6.25 -12.96
N ALA A 175 6.87 5.97 -14.15
CA ALA A 175 7.52 6.37 -15.39
C ALA A 175 7.63 7.90 -15.45
N ASP A 176 8.67 8.40 -16.10
CA ASP A 176 8.94 9.86 -16.20
C ASP A 176 7.72 10.64 -16.72
N ARG A 177 7.02 10.09 -17.72
CA ARG A 177 5.80 10.66 -18.28
C ARG A 177 4.69 10.88 -17.23
N SER A 178 4.35 9.83 -16.46
CA SER A 178 3.32 9.96 -15.41
C SER A 178 3.78 10.86 -14.27
N CYS A 179 5.07 10.84 -13.93
CA CYS A 179 5.62 11.72 -12.91
C CYS A 179 5.55 13.21 -13.31
N GLN A 180 5.90 13.53 -14.55
CA GLN A 180 5.79 14.89 -15.11
C GLN A 180 4.34 15.36 -15.16
N PHE A 181 3.42 14.50 -15.64
CA PHE A 181 1.99 14.80 -15.64
C PHE A 181 1.48 15.11 -14.23
N LEU A 182 1.80 14.27 -13.24
CA LEU A 182 1.37 14.48 -11.85
C LEU A 182 1.92 15.81 -11.30
N ALA A 183 3.22 16.09 -11.47
CA ALA A 183 3.80 17.35 -11.01
C ALA A 183 3.16 18.58 -11.69
N GLY A 184 2.95 18.53 -13.01
CA GLY A 184 2.28 19.60 -13.76
C GLY A 184 0.81 19.79 -13.37
N LEU A 185 0.09 18.70 -13.11
CA LEU A 185 -1.30 18.74 -12.63
C LEU A 185 -1.38 19.39 -11.25
N LEU A 186 -0.50 19.02 -10.32
CA LEU A 186 -0.45 19.61 -8.97
C LEU A 186 -0.18 21.12 -9.03
N ALA A 187 0.73 21.56 -9.90
CA ALA A 187 1.01 22.97 -10.13
C ALA A 187 -0.19 23.70 -10.74
N THR A 188 -0.85 23.11 -11.74
CA THR A 188 -2.04 23.68 -12.40
C THR A 188 -3.23 23.82 -11.44
N LEU A 189 -3.37 22.89 -10.50
CA LEU A 189 -4.37 22.94 -9.43
C LEU A 189 -4.02 23.95 -8.33
N GLY A 190 -2.84 24.56 -8.38
CA GLY A 190 -2.42 25.62 -7.44
C GLY A 190 -1.88 25.12 -6.10
N PHE A 191 -1.49 23.84 -6.00
CA PHE A 191 -0.94 23.30 -4.75
C PHE A 191 0.50 23.77 -4.51
N ARG A 192 0.74 24.29 -3.30
CA ARG A 192 2.03 24.83 -2.86
C ARG A 192 2.79 23.85 -1.97
N ARG A 193 2.10 22.86 -1.39
CA ARG A 193 2.68 21.82 -0.53
C ARG A 193 2.16 20.45 -0.94
N VAL A 194 3.07 19.50 -1.13
CA VAL A 194 2.72 18.12 -1.51
C VAL A 194 3.30 17.14 -0.49
N LEU A 195 2.44 16.51 0.29
CA LEU A 195 2.82 15.41 1.19
C LEU A 195 2.91 14.12 0.37
N CYS A 196 4.13 13.71 0.04
CA CYS A 196 4.43 12.51 -0.74
C CYS A 196 4.54 11.30 0.19
N VAL A 197 3.54 10.41 0.19
CA VAL A 197 3.55 9.21 1.03
C VAL A 197 3.82 7.97 0.17
N GLY A 198 5.08 7.51 0.18
CA GLY A 198 5.54 6.40 -0.66
C GLY A 198 5.75 6.75 -2.13
N THR A 199 6.03 8.03 -2.45
CA THR A 199 6.14 8.52 -3.84
C THR A 199 7.49 9.23 -4.11
N PRO A 200 8.63 8.53 -3.96
CA PRO A 200 9.96 9.16 -4.01
C PRO A 200 10.24 9.89 -5.34
N ARG A 201 9.87 9.31 -6.49
CA ARG A 201 10.05 9.97 -7.80
C ARG A 201 9.25 11.24 -7.97
N LEU A 202 8.03 11.29 -7.43
CA LEU A 202 7.21 12.49 -7.50
C LEU A 202 7.80 13.59 -6.62
N HIS A 203 8.26 13.23 -5.41
CA HIS A 203 8.98 14.15 -4.53
C HIS A 203 10.21 14.77 -5.22
N GLU A 204 11.02 13.95 -5.89
CA GLU A 204 12.17 14.40 -6.68
C GLU A 204 11.74 15.37 -7.79
N GLN A 205 10.74 14.99 -8.60
CA GLN A 205 10.28 15.80 -9.72
C GLN A 205 9.72 17.15 -9.27
N ILE A 206 8.94 17.21 -8.19
CA ILE A 206 8.42 18.47 -7.63
C ILE A 206 9.57 19.40 -7.26
N ARG A 207 10.59 18.88 -6.58
CA ARG A 207 11.76 19.66 -6.15
C ARG A 207 12.64 20.12 -7.30
N LEU A 208 12.69 19.37 -8.40
CA LEU A 208 13.46 19.72 -9.59
C LEU A 208 12.79 20.76 -10.47
N THR A 209 11.46 20.87 -10.41
CA THR A 209 10.70 21.86 -11.19
C THR A 209 10.70 23.25 -10.50
N ALA A 210 11.24 23.33 -9.28
CA ALA A 210 11.30 24.54 -8.45
C ALA A 210 12.41 25.58 -8.75
N PRO A 211 13.52 25.32 -9.50
CA PRO A 211 14.53 26.33 -9.76
C PRO A 211 14.33 27.00 -11.13
N GLY A 212 13.49 28.05 -11.18
CA GLY A 212 13.44 28.96 -12.34
C GLY A 212 12.07 29.52 -12.70
N GLU A 213 10.99 28.86 -12.29
CA GLU A 213 9.62 29.34 -12.46
C GLU A 213 8.95 29.57 -11.10
N LYS A 214 8.05 30.56 -11.04
CA LYS A 214 7.50 31.19 -9.82
C LYS A 214 6.73 30.28 -8.84
N SER A 215 6.78 28.95 -8.96
CA SER A 215 6.12 28.01 -8.05
C SER A 215 7.13 27.36 -7.09
N ASN A 216 7.24 27.90 -5.88
CA ASN A 216 8.00 27.31 -4.78
C ASN A 216 7.23 26.16 -4.11
N THR A 217 6.88 25.11 -4.87
CA THR A 217 6.12 23.98 -4.32
C THR A 217 7.01 23.15 -3.40
N LYS A 218 6.68 23.14 -2.10
CA LYS A 218 7.38 22.30 -1.11
C LYS A 218 6.88 20.86 -1.21
N SER A 219 7.75 19.91 -0.89
CA SER A 219 7.37 18.50 -0.76
C SER A 219 8.04 17.86 0.44
N LEU A 220 7.28 17.05 1.17
CA LEU A 220 7.76 16.21 2.28
C LEU A 220 7.54 14.74 1.90
N LEU A 221 8.59 13.93 1.93
CA LEU A 221 8.53 12.50 1.64
C LEU A 221 8.39 11.69 2.93
N LEU A 222 7.28 10.94 3.06
CA LEU A 222 7.09 9.90 4.05
C LEU A 222 7.30 8.54 3.38
N ASP A 223 8.38 7.84 3.71
CA ASP A 223 8.68 6.51 3.13
C ASP A 223 9.32 5.59 4.18
N ILE A 224 9.13 4.28 4.01
CA ILE A 224 9.75 3.27 4.89
C ILE A 224 11.20 2.99 4.49
N ASP A 225 11.55 3.22 3.22
CA ASP A 225 12.90 3.02 2.67
C ASP A 225 13.87 4.06 3.24
N PHE A 226 14.60 3.65 4.28
CA PHE A 226 15.56 4.50 4.98
C PHE A 226 16.71 4.97 4.09
N ARG A 227 16.94 4.35 2.92
CA ARG A 227 18.03 4.73 2.01
C ARG A 227 17.86 6.15 1.48
N TYR A 228 16.64 6.68 1.44
CA TYR A 228 16.40 8.09 1.06
C TYR A 228 16.83 9.09 2.15
N SER A 229 16.99 8.66 3.41
CA SER A 229 17.38 9.52 4.54
C SER A 229 18.70 10.27 4.31
N GLN A 230 19.64 9.65 3.59
CA GLN A 230 20.95 10.22 3.31
C GLN A 230 20.97 11.30 2.20
N PHE A 231 19.85 11.53 1.51
CA PHE A 231 19.77 12.49 0.41
C PHE A 231 18.95 13.74 0.75
N TYR A 232 18.24 13.72 1.87
CA TYR A 232 17.27 14.76 2.22
C TYR A 232 17.53 15.29 3.63
N LEU A 233 17.29 16.59 3.83
CA LEU A 233 17.29 17.26 5.13
C LEU A 233 15.99 16.98 5.89
N GLU A 234 15.96 17.34 7.18
CA GLU A 234 14.86 17.06 8.12
C GLU A 234 13.48 17.52 7.62
N ASP A 235 13.44 18.65 6.92
CA ASP A 235 12.23 19.26 6.37
C ASP A 235 11.64 18.52 5.16
N SER A 236 12.34 17.52 4.63
CA SER A 236 12.06 16.91 3.33
C SER A 236 11.82 15.41 3.38
N PHE A 237 12.20 14.74 4.48
CA PHE A 237 12.05 13.28 4.61
C PHE A 237 11.80 12.86 6.06
N CYS A 238 10.80 12.00 6.26
CA CYS A 238 10.60 11.25 7.50
C CYS A 238 10.53 9.76 7.19
N ARG A 239 11.29 8.95 7.94
CA ARG A 239 11.13 7.50 7.86
C ARG A 239 9.81 7.11 8.51
N TYR A 240 8.92 6.52 7.74
CA TYR A 240 7.52 6.37 8.10
C TYR A 240 6.93 5.05 7.59
N ASN A 241 6.11 4.40 8.43
CA ASN A 241 5.35 3.21 8.03
C ASN A 241 3.86 3.55 7.84
N MET A 242 3.43 3.49 6.58
CA MET A 242 2.06 3.81 6.15
C MET A 242 0.98 2.82 6.58
N PHE A 243 1.33 1.63 7.08
CA PHE A 243 0.34 0.63 7.53
C PHE A 243 -0.05 0.79 9.00
N ASN A 244 0.76 1.47 9.81
CA ASN A 244 0.53 1.64 11.24
C ASN A 244 0.71 3.08 11.76
N HIS A 245 1.02 4.04 10.87
CA HIS A 245 1.28 5.43 11.21
C HIS A 245 2.48 5.62 12.16
N HIS A 246 3.53 4.80 12.01
CA HIS A 246 4.72 4.88 12.85
C HIS A 246 5.79 5.77 12.23
N PHE A 247 6.24 6.78 12.98
CA PHE A 247 7.41 7.59 12.68
C PHE A 247 8.62 7.02 13.44
N PHE A 248 9.63 6.56 12.70
CA PHE A 248 10.79 5.88 13.31
C PHE A 248 11.69 6.84 14.08
N ASP A 249 11.73 8.11 13.66
CA ASP A 249 12.48 9.18 14.34
C ASP A 249 11.64 9.86 15.45
N GLY A 250 10.54 9.21 15.87
CA GLY A 250 9.73 9.59 17.02
C GLY A 250 8.95 10.90 16.83
N LYS A 251 8.76 11.63 17.94
CA LYS A 251 7.92 12.83 17.99
C LYS A 251 8.44 13.95 17.11
N ALA A 252 9.76 14.11 16.95
CA ALA A 252 10.32 15.17 16.12
C ALA A 252 9.85 15.06 14.66
N ALA A 253 9.95 13.86 14.05
CA ALA A 253 9.47 13.63 12.69
C ALA A 253 7.94 13.73 12.56
N LEU A 254 7.20 13.31 13.60
CA LEU A 254 5.74 13.51 13.64
C LEU A 254 5.39 15.01 13.60
N GLU A 255 6.09 15.85 14.36
CA GLU A 255 5.84 17.29 14.39
C GLU A 255 6.28 17.98 13.09
N VAL A 256 7.34 17.52 12.41
CA VAL A 256 7.67 17.98 11.05
C VAL A 256 6.48 17.74 10.10
N CYS A 257 5.92 16.53 10.12
CA CYS A 257 4.75 16.20 9.31
C CYS A 257 3.51 17.01 9.72
N ARG A 258 3.27 17.20 11.02
CA ARG A 258 2.16 18.01 11.54
C ARG A 258 2.26 19.46 11.07
N ALA A 259 3.42 20.08 11.28
CA ALA A 259 3.69 21.46 10.88
C ALA A 259 3.55 21.63 9.36
N PHE A 260 4.03 20.67 8.55
CA PHE A 260 3.87 20.70 7.10
C PHE A 260 2.39 20.68 6.66
N LEU A 261 1.56 19.88 7.32
CA LEU A 261 0.13 19.79 7.05
C LEU A 261 -0.62 21.05 7.50
N GLN A 262 -0.26 21.63 8.64
CA GLN A 262 -0.95 22.77 9.24
C GLN A 262 -0.41 24.13 8.77
N GLU A 263 0.72 24.17 8.07
CA GLU A 263 1.29 25.39 7.50
C GLU A 263 0.21 26.15 6.67
N GLU A 264 0.18 27.47 6.83
CA GLU A 264 -0.83 28.35 6.21
C GLU A 264 -2.27 27.86 6.41
N GLU A 265 -2.61 27.47 7.64
CA GLU A 265 -3.96 27.02 8.04
C GLU A 265 -4.45 25.80 7.23
N GLY A 266 -3.51 25.02 6.67
CA GLY A 266 -3.81 23.86 5.83
C GLY A 266 -4.22 24.20 4.40
N GLU A 267 -4.09 25.45 3.94
CA GLU A 267 -4.47 25.88 2.60
C GLU A 267 -3.40 25.60 1.54
N GLY A 268 -3.76 24.96 0.43
CA GLY A 268 -2.81 24.68 -0.66
C GLY A 268 -1.89 23.48 -0.42
N VAL A 269 -2.30 22.56 0.48
CA VAL A 269 -1.66 21.25 0.68
C VAL A 269 -2.47 20.12 0.04
N ILE A 270 -1.77 19.13 -0.53
CA ILE A 270 -2.35 17.88 -1.04
C ILE A 270 -1.50 16.69 -0.61
N MET A 271 -2.13 15.58 -0.25
CA MET A 271 -1.45 14.31 -0.03
C MET A 271 -1.47 13.46 -1.30
N VAL A 272 -0.31 12.97 -1.75
CA VAL A 272 -0.19 12.04 -2.88
C VAL A 272 0.44 10.75 -2.39
N THR A 273 -0.27 9.64 -2.55
CA THR A 273 0.17 8.33 -2.03
C THR A 273 0.10 7.25 -3.09
N ASP A 274 1.11 6.38 -3.10
CA ASP A 274 1.20 5.18 -3.93
C ASP A 274 1.64 3.98 -3.06
N PRO A 275 0.71 3.44 -2.25
CA PRO A 275 1.06 2.38 -1.32
C PRO A 275 1.25 1.04 -2.05
N PRO A 276 1.97 0.07 -1.45
CA PRO A 276 2.14 -1.27 -2.01
C PRO A 276 0.78 -1.91 -2.38
N PHE A 277 0.60 -2.30 -3.65
CA PHE A 277 -0.70 -2.82 -4.14
C PHE A 277 -1.18 -4.11 -3.50
N GLY A 278 -0.23 -4.90 -2.98
CA GLY A 278 -0.60 -6.04 -2.17
C GLY A 278 -1.35 -5.61 -0.92
N GLY A 279 -0.97 -4.44 -0.37
CA GLY A 279 -1.36 -3.83 0.92
C GLY A 279 -2.80 -4.08 1.34
N LEU A 280 -3.03 -4.23 2.65
CA LEU A 280 -4.39 -4.26 3.17
C LEU A 280 -4.94 -2.82 3.11
N VAL A 281 -5.98 -2.62 2.29
CA VAL A 281 -6.61 -1.31 2.05
C VAL A 281 -7.12 -0.66 3.34
N GLU A 282 -7.61 -1.47 4.29
CA GLU A 282 -8.17 -0.98 5.55
C GLU A 282 -7.12 -0.33 6.47
N PRO A 283 -5.99 -0.96 6.81
CA PRO A 283 -4.89 -0.29 7.54
C PRO A 283 -4.38 0.99 6.88
N LEU A 284 -4.31 1.01 5.54
CA LEU A 284 -3.93 2.23 4.79
C LEU A 284 -4.97 3.34 5.00
N ALA A 285 -6.26 3.03 4.85
CA ALA A 285 -7.33 3.98 5.07
C ALA A 285 -7.36 4.52 6.51
N ILE A 286 -7.14 3.67 7.51
CA ILE A 286 -7.02 4.08 8.93
C ILE A 286 -5.86 5.06 9.09
N THR A 287 -4.71 4.76 8.50
CA THR A 287 -3.52 5.61 8.58
C THR A 287 -3.70 6.94 7.86
N PHE A 288 -4.34 6.95 6.69
CA PHE A 288 -4.69 8.19 5.99
C PHE A 288 -5.67 9.05 6.79
N LYS A 289 -6.64 8.44 7.48
CA LYS A 289 -7.53 9.17 8.40
C LYS A 289 -6.78 9.83 9.56
N LYS A 290 -5.68 9.24 10.06
CA LYS A 290 -4.83 9.88 11.07
C LYS A 290 -4.10 11.11 10.52
N LEU A 291 -3.57 11.04 9.28
CA LEU A 291 -2.97 12.20 8.61
C LEU A 291 -4.01 13.31 8.36
N ILE A 292 -5.22 12.95 7.93
CA ILE A 292 -6.33 13.89 7.78
C ILE A 292 -6.68 14.53 9.14
N ALA A 293 -6.73 13.75 10.22
CA ALA A 293 -7.00 14.28 11.56
C ALA A 293 -5.94 15.30 11.99
N MET A 294 -4.64 15.01 11.77
CA MET A 294 -3.56 15.96 12.03
C MET A 294 -3.72 17.27 11.25
N TRP A 295 -4.15 17.19 9.98
CA TRP A 295 -4.42 18.37 9.15
C TRP A 295 -5.61 19.20 9.66
N LYS A 296 -6.65 18.55 10.20
CA LYS A 296 -7.85 19.22 10.74
C LYS A 296 -7.64 19.88 12.11
N GLU A 297 -6.65 19.43 12.88
CA GLU A 297 -6.35 20.00 14.18
C GLU A 297 -6.05 21.51 14.07
N GLY A 298 -6.76 22.32 14.86
CA GLY A 298 -6.56 23.77 14.89
C GLY A 298 -7.33 24.56 13.82
N GLN A 299 -8.07 23.90 12.92
CA GLN A 299 -8.93 24.59 11.96
C GLN A 299 -10.19 25.18 12.63
N SER A 300 -10.72 26.26 12.04
CA SER A 300 -11.90 26.95 12.55
C SER A 300 -13.19 26.13 12.34
N GLN A 301 -14.27 26.46 13.05
CA GLN A 301 -15.57 25.75 12.86
C GLN A 301 -16.14 25.91 11.44
N ASP A 302 -15.82 27.01 10.74
CA ASP A 302 -16.25 27.27 9.36
C ASP A 302 -15.57 26.31 8.35
N ASP A 303 -14.43 25.71 8.71
CA ASP A 303 -13.69 24.75 7.88
C ASP A 303 -14.15 23.30 8.07
N SER A 304 -15.19 23.05 8.87
CA SER A 304 -15.70 21.70 9.17
C SER A 304 -16.10 20.89 7.92
N HIS A 305 -16.47 21.59 6.83
CA HIS A 305 -16.81 20.99 5.55
C HIS A 305 -15.61 20.73 4.63
N LYS A 306 -14.42 21.29 4.91
CA LYS A 306 -13.23 21.07 4.09
C LYS A 306 -12.63 19.69 4.36
N GLU A 307 -12.25 19.01 3.28
CA GLU A 307 -11.47 17.78 3.34
C GLU A 307 -10.08 18.04 2.79
N LEU A 308 -9.06 17.44 3.40
CA LEU A 308 -7.70 17.41 2.84
C LEU A 308 -7.78 16.86 1.41
N PRO A 309 -7.27 17.60 0.40
CA PRO A 309 -7.16 17.06 -0.96
C PRO A 309 -6.21 15.88 -1.00
N ILE A 310 -6.62 14.79 -1.64
CA ILE A 310 -5.86 13.54 -1.69
C ILE A 310 -5.84 12.97 -3.11
N PHE A 311 -4.67 12.54 -3.58
CA PHE A 311 -4.50 11.58 -4.67
C PHE A 311 -4.03 10.25 -4.09
N TRP A 312 -4.93 9.26 -4.08
CA TRP A 312 -4.59 7.87 -3.79
C TRP A 312 -4.42 7.11 -5.09
N ILE A 313 -3.18 6.83 -5.45
CA ILE A 313 -2.81 6.08 -6.65
C ILE A 313 -2.91 4.59 -6.32
N PHE A 314 -3.82 3.87 -6.96
CA PHE A 314 -4.09 2.47 -6.65
C PHE A 314 -4.78 1.73 -7.81
N PRO A 315 -4.78 0.38 -7.85
CA PRO A 315 -5.41 -0.36 -8.93
C PRO A 315 -6.94 -0.20 -8.95
N TYR A 316 -7.52 -0.03 -10.14
CA TYR A 316 -8.96 0.31 -10.33
C TYR A 316 -9.93 -0.70 -9.70
N PHE A 317 -9.52 -1.96 -9.54
CA PHE A 317 -10.38 -3.01 -8.99
C PHE A 317 -10.58 -2.88 -7.47
N PHE A 318 -9.86 -1.99 -6.80
CA PHE A 318 -10.06 -1.65 -5.38
C PHE A 318 -11.04 -0.49 -5.15
N GLU A 319 -11.58 0.13 -6.20
CA GLU A 319 -12.50 1.28 -6.10
C GLU A 319 -13.59 1.07 -5.04
N SER A 320 -14.29 -0.07 -5.07
CA SER A 320 -15.36 -0.34 -4.11
C SER A 320 -14.90 -0.32 -2.66
N ARG A 321 -13.67 -0.78 -2.37
CA ARG A 321 -13.13 -0.77 -1.00
C ARG A 321 -12.64 0.63 -0.61
N ILE A 322 -12.02 1.35 -1.54
CA ILE A 322 -11.58 2.74 -1.31
C ILE A 322 -12.78 3.64 -1.00
N CYS A 323 -13.83 3.59 -1.82
CA CYS A 323 -15.02 4.42 -1.64
C CYS A 323 -15.84 4.05 -0.38
N GLN A 324 -15.69 2.84 0.16
CA GLN A 324 -16.28 2.49 1.47
C GLN A 324 -15.63 3.29 2.61
N PHE A 325 -14.32 3.55 2.53
CA PHE A 325 -13.60 4.33 3.54
C PHE A 325 -13.64 5.83 3.28
N PHE A 326 -13.67 6.23 2.00
CA PHE A 326 -13.68 7.61 1.52
C PHE A 326 -14.77 7.81 0.46
N PRO A 327 -16.04 8.03 0.87
CA PRO A 327 -17.17 8.15 -0.07
C PRO A 327 -17.08 9.33 -1.04
N SER A 328 -16.32 10.37 -0.70
CA SER A 328 -16.09 11.55 -1.56
C SER A 328 -15.13 11.26 -2.72
N PHE A 329 -14.47 10.10 -2.75
CA PHE A 329 -13.45 9.78 -3.75
C PHE A 329 -14.07 9.34 -5.07
N HIS A 330 -13.53 9.88 -6.15
CA HIS A 330 -13.82 9.51 -7.52
C HIS A 330 -12.57 8.93 -8.19
N MET A 331 -12.75 7.93 -9.04
CA MET A 331 -11.67 7.37 -9.84
C MET A 331 -11.52 8.14 -11.15
N LEU A 332 -10.32 8.65 -11.43
CA LEU A 332 -9.98 9.26 -12.71
C LEU A 332 -9.61 8.19 -13.74
N ASP A 333 -9.79 8.49 -15.02
CA ASP A 333 -9.45 7.57 -16.11
C ASP A 333 -7.95 7.53 -16.42
N TYR A 334 -7.14 8.43 -15.84
CA TYR A 334 -5.71 8.51 -16.09
C TYR A 334 -5.00 7.22 -15.68
N GLN A 335 -4.27 6.65 -16.63
CA GLN A 335 -3.51 5.42 -16.46
C GLN A 335 -2.10 5.76 -15.99
N VAL A 336 -1.81 5.48 -14.72
CA VAL A 336 -0.49 5.74 -14.14
C VAL A 336 0.47 4.62 -14.55
N ASP A 337 1.58 4.99 -15.18
CA ASP A 337 2.61 4.07 -15.66
C ASP A 337 3.82 3.96 -14.71
N TYR A 338 4.48 2.81 -14.77
CA TYR A 338 5.63 2.46 -13.93
C TYR A 338 6.78 1.90 -14.76
N ASP A 339 8.01 2.33 -14.46
CA ASP A 339 9.20 1.88 -15.19
C ASP A 339 9.58 0.43 -14.90
N ASN A 340 9.27 -0.05 -13.70
CA ASN A 340 9.80 -1.32 -13.21
C ASN A 340 8.71 -2.34 -12.86
N HIS A 341 7.49 -2.19 -13.39
CA HIS A 341 6.44 -3.21 -13.26
C HIS A 341 6.16 -3.92 -14.58
N THR A 342 6.23 -5.26 -14.60
CA THR A 342 6.02 -6.06 -15.83
C THR A 342 4.60 -6.00 -16.39
N LEU A 343 3.60 -5.68 -15.55
CA LEU A 343 2.19 -5.60 -15.94
C LEU A 343 1.62 -4.17 -16.01
N TYR A 344 2.36 -3.14 -15.56
CA TYR A 344 1.87 -1.75 -15.44
C TYR A 344 2.69 -0.79 -16.32
N LYS A 345 2.85 -1.17 -17.59
CA LYS A 345 3.58 -0.40 -18.60
C LYS A 345 2.72 -0.15 -19.82
N HIS A 346 2.93 1.01 -20.44
CA HIS A 346 2.44 1.34 -21.76
C HIS A 346 3.40 0.82 -22.84
N GLY A 347 2.91 0.08 -23.84
CA GLY A 347 3.77 -0.42 -24.92
C GLY A 347 3.20 -1.58 -25.75
N LYS A 348 3.80 -1.83 -26.92
CA LYS A 348 3.39 -2.84 -27.92
C LYS A 348 3.66 -4.29 -27.51
N THR A 349 4.48 -4.53 -26.48
CA THR A 349 5.00 -5.86 -26.11
C THR A 349 4.59 -6.34 -24.71
N GLY A 350 3.67 -5.64 -24.04
CA GLY A 350 3.04 -6.05 -22.78
C GLY A 350 1.54 -5.73 -22.79
N ARG A 351 0.77 -6.18 -21.78
CA ARG A 351 -0.68 -5.88 -21.68
C ARG A 351 -0.92 -4.38 -21.92
N LYS A 352 -1.78 -4.05 -22.89
CA LYS A 352 -1.83 -2.72 -23.55
C LYS A 352 -2.08 -1.49 -22.64
N GLN A 353 -2.41 -1.64 -21.35
CA GLN A 353 -2.84 -0.54 -20.47
C GLN A 353 -2.57 -0.84 -18.98
N SER A 354 -2.00 0.11 -18.24
CA SER A 354 -1.83 0.01 -16.78
C SER A 354 -3.21 -0.10 -16.09
N PRO A 355 -3.38 -0.89 -15.01
CA PRO A 355 -4.59 -0.93 -14.19
C PRO A 355 -4.58 0.07 -13.02
N VAL A 356 -3.51 0.84 -12.85
CA VAL A 356 -3.38 1.81 -11.75
C VAL A 356 -4.03 3.14 -12.15
N ARG A 357 -4.89 3.67 -11.28
CA ARG A 357 -5.65 4.91 -11.46
C ARG A 357 -5.42 5.83 -10.28
N ILE A 358 -5.87 7.07 -10.43
CA ILE A 358 -5.89 8.07 -9.35
C ILE A 358 -7.29 8.10 -8.76
N PHE A 359 -7.40 7.91 -7.44
CA PHE A 359 -8.60 8.16 -6.66
C PHE A 359 -8.47 9.48 -5.91
N THR A 360 -9.48 10.34 -5.99
CA THR A 360 -9.39 11.68 -5.40
C THR A 360 -10.73 12.24 -4.97
N ASN A 361 -10.74 13.05 -3.91
CA ASN A 361 -11.87 13.90 -3.52
C ASN A 361 -11.93 15.24 -4.27
N ILE A 362 -10.95 15.55 -5.13
CA ILE A 362 -11.02 16.71 -6.02
C ILE A 362 -12.08 16.46 -7.10
N PRO A 363 -12.98 17.43 -7.37
CA PRO A 363 -13.96 17.32 -8.44
C PRO A 363 -13.32 16.96 -9.80
N PRO A 364 -13.71 15.85 -10.46
CA PRO A 364 -13.09 15.40 -11.71
C PRO A 364 -13.17 16.41 -12.86
N ASN A 365 -14.12 17.36 -12.81
CA ASN A 365 -14.24 18.42 -13.81
C ASN A 365 -13.09 19.45 -13.75
N LYS A 366 -12.39 19.56 -12.61
CA LYS A 366 -11.22 20.43 -12.43
C LYS A 366 -9.92 19.78 -12.92
N ILE A 367 -9.95 18.49 -13.24
CA ILE A 367 -8.75 17.73 -13.60
C ILE A 367 -8.73 17.50 -15.11
N ILE A 368 -7.75 18.13 -15.76
CA ILE A 368 -7.52 18.01 -17.21
C ILE A 368 -6.54 16.87 -17.44
N LEU A 369 -6.92 15.91 -18.29
CA LEU A 369 -6.03 14.82 -18.73
C LEU A 369 -5.44 15.14 -20.10
N PRO A 370 -4.20 14.72 -20.38
CA PRO A 370 -3.45 15.11 -21.58
C PRO A 370 -4.06 14.53 -22.85
N THR A 371 -4.55 15.37 -23.76
CA THR A 371 -5.25 14.93 -24.98
C THR A 371 -4.35 14.19 -25.96
N GLU A 372 -3.08 14.60 -26.02
CA GLU A 372 -1.98 14.00 -26.77
C GLU A 372 -1.69 12.55 -26.36
N GLU A 373 -2.14 12.15 -25.17
CA GLU A 373 -2.02 10.80 -24.63
C GLU A 373 -3.26 9.91 -24.88
N GLY A 374 -4.24 10.41 -25.64
CA GLY A 374 -5.47 9.68 -25.94
C GLY A 374 -6.55 9.80 -24.87
N TYR A 375 -6.67 10.98 -24.26
CA TYR A 375 -7.80 11.33 -23.39
C TYR A 375 -8.70 12.39 -24.04
N ARG A 376 -9.98 12.39 -23.69
CA ARG A 376 -10.98 13.36 -24.18
C ARG A 376 -11.91 13.78 -23.05
N PHE A 377 -12.47 14.99 -23.14
CA PHE A 377 -13.51 15.41 -22.21
C PHE A 377 -14.86 14.78 -22.56
N CYS A 378 -15.57 14.26 -21.55
CA CYS A 378 -16.97 13.84 -21.69
C CYS A 378 -17.88 14.91 -21.09
N SER A 379 -18.65 15.59 -21.93
CA SER A 379 -19.57 16.66 -21.51
C SER A 379 -20.73 16.16 -20.65
N LEU A 380 -21.19 14.92 -20.83
CA LEU A 380 -22.28 14.35 -20.03
C LEU A 380 -21.83 14.02 -18.59
N CYS A 381 -20.63 13.45 -18.46
CA CYS A 381 -20.06 13.10 -17.15
C CYS A 381 -19.24 14.22 -16.50
N GLN A 382 -19.00 15.32 -17.23
CA GLN A 382 -18.15 16.44 -16.80
C GLN A 382 -16.77 15.99 -16.30
N ARG A 383 -16.11 15.09 -17.03
CA ARG A 383 -14.78 14.57 -16.68
C ARG A 383 -14.00 14.13 -17.91
N TYR A 384 -12.68 14.12 -17.81
CA TYR A 384 -11.84 13.50 -18.84
C TYR A 384 -11.87 11.97 -18.74
N VAL A 385 -11.90 11.32 -19.89
CA VAL A 385 -11.99 9.88 -20.06
C VAL A 385 -11.01 9.40 -21.11
N SER A 386 -10.64 8.12 -21.08
CA SER A 386 -9.85 7.52 -22.16
C SER A 386 -10.63 7.62 -23.49
N LEU A 387 -9.92 7.80 -24.61
CA LEU A 387 -10.50 7.95 -25.94
C LEU A 387 -11.48 6.81 -26.29
N GLU A 388 -11.12 5.57 -25.94
CA GLU A 388 -11.91 4.36 -26.19
C GLU A 388 -13.05 4.12 -25.17
N ASN A 389 -13.06 4.83 -24.03
CA ASN A 389 -14.11 4.71 -23.02
C ASN A 389 -15.38 5.44 -23.49
N GLN A 390 -16.37 4.69 -23.99
CA GLN A 390 -17.62 5.25 -24.47
C GLN A 390 -18.61 5.51 -23.32
N HIS A 391 -19.33 6.62 -23.39
CA HIS A 391 -20.40 6.93 -22.43
C HIS A 391 -21.56 5.95 -22.64
N CYS A 392 -22.00 5.28 -21.57
CA CYS A 392 -23.19 4.45 -21.60
C CYS A 392 -24.41 5.28 -21.22
N VAL A 393 -25.31 5.52 -22.17
CA VAL A 393 -26.56 6.27 -21.95
C VAL A 393 -27.49 5.61 -20.93
N HIS A 394 -27.47 4.29 -20.81
CA HIS A 394 -28.32 3.56 -19.86
C HIS A 394 -27.80 3.60 -18.42
N CYS A 395 -26.47 3.68 -18.24
CA CYS A 395 -25.86 3.87 -16.93
C CYS A 395 -25.62 5.34 -16.60
N ASN A 396 -25.82 6.25 -17.56
CA ASN A 396 -25.44 7.65 -17.51
C ASN A 396 -23.98 7.87 -17.03
N SER A 397 -23.06 7.04 -17.53
CA SER A 397 -21.66 7.06 -17.08
C SER A 397 -20.70 6.49 -18.13
N CYS A 398 -19.47 7.01 -18.16
CA CYS A 398 -18.33 6.38 -18.82
C CYS A 398 -17.77 5.29 -17.90
N THR A 399 -18.23 4.06 -18.08
CA THR A 399 -18.05 2.97 -17.10
C THR A 399 -16.79 2.14 -17.30
N SER A 400 -16.10 2.25 -18.44
CA SER A 400 -14.90 1.44 -18.67
C SER A 400 -13.79 1.86 -17.73
N LYS A 401 -13.20 0.87 -17.04
CA LYS A 401 -12.10 1.10 -16.08
C LYS A 401 -10.74 0.74 -16.68
N ASP A 402 -10.73 -0.08 -17.73
CA ASP A 402 -9.53 -0.57 -18.42
C ASP A 402 -9.39 0.04 -19.82
N GLY A 403 -10.01 1.21 -20.05
CA GLY A 403 -9.96 1.99 -21.29
C GLY A 403 -10.73 1.40 -22.47
N ARG A 404 -11.01 0.10 -22.49
CA ARG A 404 -11.68 -0.58 -23.61
C ARG A 404 -13.16 -0.24 -23.69
N LYS A 405 -13.79 -0.49 -24.84
CA LYS A 405 -15.25 -0.43 -24.95
C LYS A 405 -15.93 -1.54 -24.12
N TRP A 406 -16.72 -1.13 -23.12
CA TRP A 406 -17.58 -2.02 -22.33
C TRP A 406 -18.99 -2.07 -22.91
N SER A 407 -19.71 -3.15 -22.63
CA SER A 407 -21.08 -3.38 -23.10
C SER A 407 -22.06 -3.31 -21.93
N HIS A 408 -23.22 -2.68 -22.15
CA HIS A 408 -24.29 -2.64 -21.15
C HIS A 408 -25.05 -3.97 -21.13
N CYS A 409 -25.18 -4.58 -19.96
CA CYS A 409 -26.09 -5.70 -19.75
C CYS A 409 -27.40 -5.19 -19.16
N PHE A 410 -28.48 -5.25 -19.95
CA PHE A 410 -29.81 -4.79 -19.54
C PHE A 410 -30.41 -5.60 -18.38
N LEU A 411 -30.10 -6.89 -18.30
CA LEU A 411 -30.57 -7.77 -17.23
C LEU A 411 -29.89 -7.42 -15.88
N CYS A 412 -28.59 -7.19 -15.90
CA CYS A 412 -27.84 -6.78 -14.70
C CYS A 412 -27.88 -5.27 -14.43
N LYS A 413 -28.44 -4.48 -15.36
CA LYS A 413 -28.49 -3.00 -15.33
C LYS A 413 -27.12 -2.35 -15.07
N LYS A 414 -26.06 -2.92 -15.64
CA LYS A 414 -24.69 -2.43 -15.50
C LYS A 414 -23.85 -2.72 -16.74
N CYS A 415 -22.82 -1.92 -16.94
CA CYS A 415 -21.82 -2.19 -17.96
C CYS A 415 -20.80 -3.23 -17.46
N VAL A 416 -20.35 -4.08 -18.37
CA VAL A 416 -19.40 -5.16 -18.11
C VAL A 416 -18.30 -5.19 -19.18
N LYS A 417 -17.17 -5.82 -18.83
CA LYS A 417 -16.07 -6.05 -19.77
C LYS A 417 -16.58 -6.79 -21.01
N PRO A 418 -16.00 -6.53 -22.20
CA PRO A 418 -16.44 -7.17 -23.45
C PRO A 418 -16.25 -8.69 -23.45
N SER A 419 -15.36 -9.23 -22.60
CA SER A 419 -15.16 -10.67 -22.44
C SER A 419 -16.19 -11.35 -21.53
N TRP A 420 -17.12 -10.60 -20.92
CA TRP A 420 -18.11 -11.14 -20.00
C TRP A 420 -19.45 -11.34 -20.72
N THR A 421 -20.14 -12.43 -20.39
CA THR A 421 -21.47 -12.76 -20.91
C THR A 421 -22.45 -12.92 -19.75
N HIS A 422 -23.74 -12.69 -20.00
CA HIS A 422 -24.78 -12.89 -18.99
C HIS A 422 -25.12 -14.38 -18.89
N CYS A 423 -24.93 -14.95 -17.71
CA CYS A 423 -25.34 -16.33 -17.41
C CYS A 423 -26.78 -16.35 -16.90
N SER A 424 -27.67 -17.03 -17.63
CA SER A 424 -29.08 -17.21 -17.25
C SER A 424 -29.26 -18.04 -15.99
N THR A 425 -28.40 -19.04 -15.76
CA THR A 425 -28.45 -19.88 -14.55
C THR A 425 -28.07 -19.09 -13.30
N CYS A 426 -27.02 -18.26 -13.38
CA CYS A 426 -26.57 -17.47 -12.23
C CYS A 426 -27.23 -16.09 -12.12
N ASN A 427 -28.00 -15.66 -13.13
CA ASN A 427 -28.56 -14.30 -13.26
C ASN A 427 -27.52 -13.18 -13.04
N ARG A 428 -26.29 -13.40 -13.52
CA ARG A 428 -25.18 -12.43 -13.42
C ARG A 428 -24.27 -12.51 -14.64
N CYS A 429 -23.64 -11.39 -14.95
CA CYS A 429 -22.53 -11.40 -15.90
C CYS A 429 -21.28 -12.02 -15.27
N ALA A 430 -20.61 -12.89 -16.02
CA ALA A 430 -19.38 -13.56 -15.65
C ALA A 430 -18.53 -13.87 -16.90
N LEU A 431 -17.34 -14.41 -16.72
CA LEU A 431 -16.56 -15.00 -17.83
C LEU A 431 -17.28 -16.24 -18.38
N PRO A 432 -17.10 -16.60 -19.67
CA PRO A 432 -17.75 -17.76 -20.27
C PRO A 432 -17.53 -19.05 -19.47
N ASP A 433 -16.30 -19.30 -19.01
CA ASP A 433 -15.89 -20.53 -18.33
C ASP A 433 -16.09 -20.49 -16.79
N HIS A 434 -16.99 -19.63 -16.29
CA HIS A 434 -17.29 -19.56 -14.87
C HIS A 434 -18.09 -20.77 -14.37
N SER A 435 -17.89 -21.15 -13.09
CA SER A 435 -18.72 -22.15 -12.44
C SER A 435 -20.12 -21.62 -12.13
N CYS A 436 -21.14 -22.27 -12.69
CA CYS A 436 -22.55 -22.03 -12.36
C CYS A 436 -22.99 -22.75 -11.08
N ALA A 437 -22.29 -23.82 -10.70
CA ALA A 437 -22.35 -24.36 -9.35
C ALA A 437 -21.67 -23.32 -8.45
N GLY A 438 -22.46 -22.38 -7.93
CA GLY A 438 -21.94 -21.27 -7.14
C GLY A 438 -21.05 -21.78 -5.99
N PRO A 439 -20.09 -20.97 -5.51
CA PRO A 439 -19.45 -21.30 -4.25
C PRO A 439 -20.54 -21.40 -3.17
N LYS A 440 -20.42 -22.36 -2.25
CA LYS A 440 -21.27 -22.47 -1.04
C LYS A 440 -20.97 -21.33 -0.05
N ASP A 441 -20.87 -20.09 -0.53
CA ASP A 441 -20.45 -18.92 0.24
C ASP A 441 -21.66 -18.09 0.64
N GLY A 442 -22.41 -18.61 1.61
CA GLY A 442 -23.27 -17.76 2.42
C GLY A 442 -22.45 -16.84 3.32
N CYS A 443 -23.12 -15.85 3.90
CA CYS A 443 -22.59 -15.01 4.95
C CYS A 443 -21.84 -15.86 5.98
N PHE A 444 -20.56 -15.58 6.21
CA PHE A 444 -19.74 -16.37 7.14
C PHE A 444 -20.24 -16.38 8.59
N ILE A 445 -21.17 -15.49 8.95
CA ILE A 445 -21.78 -15.44 10.28
C ILE A 445 -23.07 -16.26 10.35
N CYS A 446 -23.95 -16.18 9.35
CA CYS A 446 -25.30 -16.79 9.43
C CYS A 446 -25.64 -17.75 8.28
N GLY A 447 -24.76 -17.92 7.31
CA GLY A 447 -24.95 -18.80 6.15
C GLY A 447 -25.90 -18.27 5.07
N ALA A 448 -26.50 -17.09 5.24
CA ALA A 448 -27.44 -16.52 4.27
C ALA A 448 -26.74 -16.04 3.00
N LEU A 449 -27.31 -16.33 1.83
CA LEU A 449 -26.67 -16.07 0.53
C LEU A 449 -26.84 -14.63 0.01
N ASP A 450 -27.66 -13.82 0.68
CA ASP A 450 -28.10 -12.50 0.23
C ASP A 450 -27.22 -11.34 0.71
N HIS A 451 -26.31 -11.59 1.64
CA HIS A 451 -25.38 -10.59 2.15
C HIS A 451 -23.99 -11.15 2.45
N LYS A 452 -22.98 -10.29 2.39
CA LYS A 452 -21.62 -10.59 2.87
C LYS A 452 -21.54 -10.33 4.38
N ARG A 453 -20.59 -10.97 5.05
CA ARG A 453 -20.36 -10.85 6.51
C ARG A 453 -20.40 -9.40 7.02
N SER A 454 -19.79 -8.46 6.30
CA SER A 454 -19.71 -7.03 6.68
C SER A 454 -21.07 -6.38 6.91
N ASN A 455 -22.12 -6.93 6.29
CA ASN A 455 -23.48 -6.41 6.34
C ASN A 455 -24.42 -7.40 7.07
N CYS A 456 -23.86 -8.33 7.85
CA CYS A 456 -24.66 -9.31 8.56
C CYS A 456 -25.38 -8.65 9.75
N PRO A 457 -26.71 -8.79 9.86
CA PRO A 457 -27.45 -8.27 11.01
C PRO A 457 -27.05 -8.93 12.34
N ASN A 458 -26.40 -10.11 12.29
CA ASN A 458 -25.86 -10.81 13.46
C ASN A 458 -24.42 -10.41 13.81
N ILE A 459 -23.85 -9.40 13.15
CA ILE A 459 -22.50 -8.92 13.46
C ILE A 459 -22.50 -8.33 14.89
N GLY A 460 -21.88 -9.03 15.85
CA GLY A 460 -21.78 -8.61 17.25
C GLY A 460 -22.71 -9.30 18.26
N ILE A 461 -23.61 -10.19 17.83
CA ILE A 461 -24.46 -10.99 18.75
C ILE A 461 -23.75 -12.30 19.10
N SER A 462 -22.62 -12.20 19.81
CA SER A 462 -22.01 -13.34 20.50
C SER A 462 -22.13 -13.09 22.00
N LYS A 463 -23.25 -13.50 22.59
CA LYS A 463 -23.41 -13.55 24.05
C LYS A 463 -23.90 -14.92 24.49
N ARG A 464 -22.96 -15.59 25.18
CA ARG A 464 -23.05 -16.59 26.25
C ARG A 464 -23.58 -17.99 25.90
N PRO A 465 -22.81 -19.05 26.24
CA PRO A 465 -23.27 -20.42 26.14
C PRO A 465 -24.26 -20.72 27.26
N ASN A 466 -25.42 -21.27 26.91
CA ASN A 466 -26.25 -21.97 27.88
C ASN A 466 -25.52 -23.24 28.31
N LYS A 467 -25.02 -23.24 29.56
CA LYS A 467 -24.74 -24.46 30.30
C LYS A 467 -26.04 -25.25 30.43
N LEU A 468 -26.02 -26.53 30.07
CA LEU A 468 -26.71 -27.63 30.76
C LEU A 468 -26.25 -28.99 30.16
N LEU A 469 -25.53 -29.76 31.01
CA LEU A 469 -25.39 -31.23 31.13
C LEU A 469 -25.32 -32.08 29.83
N VAL A 470 -24.34 -32.96 29.64
CA VAL A 470 -24.16 -34.22 30.39
C VAL A 470 -22.68 -34.67 30.41
N SER A 471 -22.27 -35.16 31.59
CA SER A 471 -21.02 -35.83 31.91
C SER A 471 -20.79 -37.15 31.16
N SER A 472 -19.55 -37.46 30.79
CA SER A 472 -18.77 -38.63 31.28
C SER A 472 -17.58 -38.99 30.37
N PHE A 473 -16.56 -39.58 31.01
CA PHE A 473 -15.38 -40.27 30.48
C PHE A 473 -14.09 -39.50 30.17
N LEU A 474 -13.30 -39.38 31.25
CA LEU A 474 -11.86 -39.62 31.37
C LEU A 474 -11.17 -40.36 30.21
N GLY A 475 -9.95 -39.90 29.89
CA GLY A 475 -8.80 -40.81 29.79
C GLY A 475 -7.94 -40.72 28.53
N ALA A 476 -6.71 -40.21 28.73
CA ALA A 476 -5.46 -40.70 28.11
C ALA A 476 -5.21 -40.23 26.64
N ILE A 477 -4.00 -39.94 26.11
CA ILE A 477 -2.61 -40.29 26.45
C ILE A 477 -1.67 -39.17 25.93
N TYR A 478 -0.70 -38.78 26.75
CA TYR A 478 0.57 -38.14 26.37
C TYR A 478 1.61 -39.26 26.10
N ARG A 479 2.39 -39.15 25.01
CA ARG A 479 3.81 -39.56 24.81
C ARG A 479 4.06 -39.88 23.33
N SER A 480 4.83 -39.02 22.64
CA SER A 480 6.28 -39.15 22.41
C SER A 480 6.62 -40.24 21.39
N ALA A 481 6.95 -39.77 20.18
CA ALA A 481 7.67 -40.50 19.17
C ALA A 481 9.14 -40.07 19.23
N ASP A 482 10.02 -41.02 19.50
CA ASP A 482 11.37 -41.11 18.95
C ASP A 482 11.95 -42.46 19.41
N ASP A 483 12.01 -43.42 18.50
CA ASP A 483 13.27 -44.11 18.17
C ASP A 483 13.06 -45.11 17.03
N SER A 484 13.88 -45.03 16.00
CA SER A 484 14.03 -46.11 15.01
C SER A 484 15.42 -46.06 14.37
N ARG A 485 16.38 -46.75 15.00
CA ARG A 485 17.54 -47.31 14.28
C ARG A 485 17.86 -48.70 14.81
N HIS A 486 17.71 -49.67 13.91
CA HIS A 486 18.09 -51.06 14.07
C HIS A 486 19.61 -51.24 14.06
N SER A 487 20.03 -52.17 14.91
CA SER A 487 21.32 -52.83 15.01
C SER A 487 21.44 -53.99 14.01
N HIS A 488 22.63 -54.23 13.44
CA HIS A 488 23.52 -55.34 13.83
C HIS A 488 24.66 -55.62 12.82
N HIS A 489 25.80 -55.95 13.43
CA HIS A 489 27.10 -56.44 12.94
C HIS A 489 27.07 -57.67 12.02
N TYR A 490 28.14 -57.89 11.23
CA TYR A 490 29.10 -59.00 11.42
C TYR A 490 30.35 -58.86 10.51
N VAL A 491 31.51 -59.16 11.13
CA VAL A 491 32.88 -59.44 10.62
C VAL A 491 33.64 -58.35 9.85
#